data_AF-A0A318T069-F1
#
_entry.id   AF-A0A318T069-F1
#
_cell.length_a   1.000
_cell.length_b   1.000
_cell.length_c   1.000
_cell.angle_alpha   90.00
_cell.angle_beta   90.00
_cell.angle_gamma   90.00
#
_symmetry.space_group_name_H-M   'P 1'
#
loop_
_entity.id
_entity.type
_entity.pdbx_description
1 polymer ?
#
loop_
_entity_poly.entity_id
_entity_poly.type
_entity_poly.pdbx_seq_one_letter_code
_entity_poly.pdbx_strand_id
1 'polypeptide(L)'
;MSLSKIGRQLTAVTMGIDRFERTRNDGRSLLDGEGLVPIFMGDDLVTARDYSSWEAAQSDLSGLQDDVEALPKGERKVFMEGMLSSLRLAVRLFSGGSPTFEEKVVDLVGAPRGKVDAAIIETARDNIDRLLAQAGFTDGSLPERVAKWEQERAVDPARLQEVFTDLMAQAKARTDEMIFDTGDYTMALNPVSDVPYTARCNFDDAKMDLNTDLSFTRSALKHLVCHEVYPGHSTQLLYTRAEVDAGRSTMDALLITANAITGCVQEGIGDQGVQLIDWIEDDDDQIQLELRRLRSAAQTTAAWVYMVEGKPAEEVMRYLREVAMGQEAWARGRLRMAAHPFRGPFIASYWAGNEAVRAVRERIRPEQKPDFLHALLGRAQSPRSLDMFPAE
;
A
#
# COMPACT_ATOMS: atom_id res chain seq x y z
N MET A 1 -12.90 -24.07 -14.61
CA MET A 1 -13.17 -24.37 -13.18
C MET A 1 -14.12 -23.33 -12.56
N SER A 2 -14.74 -23.53 -11.38
CA SER A 2 -15.53 -22.44 -10.73
C SER A 2 -14.60 -21.37 -10.14
N LEU A 3 -15.03 -20.11 -10.05
CA LEU A 3 -14.21 -19.00 -9.54
C LEU A 3 -13.67 -19.28 -8.12
N SER A 4 -14.51 -19.84 -7.24
CA SER A 4 -14.11 -20.22 -5.88
C SER A 4 -12.97 -21.25 -5.88
N LYS A 5 -13.03 -22.25 -6.76
CA LYS A 5 -11.97 -23.27 -6.85
C LYS A 5 -10.70 -22.70 -7.47
N ILE A 6 -10.80 -21.80 -8.46
CA ILE A 6 -9.64 -21.08 -9.02
C ILE A 6 -8.97 -20.22 -7.95
N GLY A 7 -9.75 -19.41 -7.21
CA GLY A 7 -9.23 -18.58 -6.13
C GLY A 7 -8.50 -19.41 -5.08
N ARG A 8 -9.08 -20.53 -4.63
CA ARG A 8 -8.41 -21.47 -3.71
C ARG A 8 -7.09 -22.03 -4.27
N GLN A 9 -7.06 -22.42 -5.54
CA GLN A 9 -5.84 -22.94 -6.17
C GLN A 9 -4.77 -21.85 -6.30
N LEU A 10 -5.15 -20.64 -6.71
CA LEU A 10 -4.26 -19.48 -6.75
C LEU A 10 -3.65 -19.21 -5.37
N THR A 11 -4.47 -19.13 -4.31
CA THR A 11 -4.00 -18.96 -2.94
C THR A 11 -2.99 -20.04 -2.54
N ALA A 12 -3.30 -21.32 -2.81
CA ALA A 12 -2.42 -22.42 -2.46
C ALA A 12 -1.06 -22.34 -3.19
N VAL A 13 -1.08 -21.97 -4.47
CA VAL A 13 0.12 -21.77 -5.29
C VAL A 13 0.93 -20.57 -4.79
N THR A 14 0.29 -19.43 -4.54
CA THR A 14 0.96 -18.22 -4.02
C THR A 14 1.63 -18.48 -2.67
N MET A 15 0.92 -19.10 -1.72
CA MET A 15 1.51 -19.46 -0.42
C MET A 15 2.60 -20.53 -0.55
N GLY A 16 2.49 -21.43 -1.54
CA GLY A 16 3.55 -22.38 -1.85
C GLY A 16 4.83 -21.69 -2.35
N ILE A 17 4.69 -20.70 -3.23
CA ILE A 17 5.80 -19.88 -3.74
C ILE A 17 6.46 -19.11 -2.58
N ASP A 18 5.67 -18.43 -1.75
CA ASP A 18 6.17 -17.69 -0.58
C ASP A 18 6.95 -18.60 0.37
N ARG A 19 6.35 -19.73 0.77
CA ARG A 19 7.00 -20.70 1.65
C ARG A 19 8.28 -21.27 1.05
N PHE A 20 8.27 -21.64 -0.23
CA PHE A 20 9.45 -22.20 -0.88
C PHE A 20 10.61 -21.20 -0.90
N GLU A 21 10.37 -19.93 -1.26
CA GLU A 21 11.40 -18.90 -1.22
C GLU A 21 11.94 -18.67 0.21
N ARG A 22 11.07 -18.64 1.22
CA ARG A 22 11.50 -18.51 2.63
C ARG A 22 12.39 -19.67 3.10
N THR A 23 12.15 -20.90 2.63
CA THR A 23 12.96 -22.07 3.02
C THR A 23 14.35 -22.11 2.38
N ARG A 24 14.54 -21.41 1.26
CA ARG A 24 15.82 -21.38 0.54
C ARG A 24 16.82 -20.36 1.08
N ASN A 25 16.64 -19.91 2.33
CA ASN A 25 17.44 -18.86 2.95
C ASN A 25 18.88 -19.31 3.25
N ASP A 26 19.70 -19.41 2.21
CA ASP A 26 21.15 -19.58 2.19
C ASP A 26 21.89 -18.23 2.45
N GLY A 27 21.19 -17.24 2.99
CA GLY A 27 21.66 -15.87 3.16
C GLY A 27 21.46 -14.97 1.93
N ARG A 28 20.71 -15.43 0.90
CA ARG A 28 20.41 -14.66 -0.32
C ARG A 28 18.91 -14.39 -0.53
N SER A 29 18.04 -14.68 0.44
CA SER A 29 16.61 -14.43 0.29
C SER A 29 16.36 -12.95 0.00
N LEU A 30 15.59 -12.67 -1.05
CA LEU A 30 15.19 -11.31 -1.42
C LEU A 30 14.02 -10.78 -0.60
N LEU A 31 13.53 -11.56 0.37
CA LEU A 31 12.30 -11.30 1.10
C LEU A 31 12.51 -10.61 2.46
N ASP A 32 13.75 -10.35 2.90
CA ASP A 32 14.12 -9.62 4.14
C ASP A 32 13.31 -10.00 5.41
N GLY A 33 12.74 -11.22 5.45
CA GLY A 33 11.86 -11.71 6.52
C GLY A 33 10.36 -11.40 6.34
N GLU A 34 9.97 -10.38 5.57
CA GLU A 34 8.56 -10.02 5.37
C GLU A 34 7.83 -10.92 4.39
N GLY A 35 8.48 -11.43 3.33
CA GLY A 35 7.85 -12.36 2.38
C GLY A 35 7.17 -11.75 1.15
N LEU A 36 6.71 -12.61 0.25
CA LEU A 36 5.81 -12.26 -0.86
C LEU A 36 4.41 -11.97 -0.33
N VAL A 37 3.95 -12.77 0.65
CA VAL A 37 2.70 -12.59 1.38
C VAL A 37 3.04 -12.33 2.85
N PRO A 38 3.12 -11.05 3.29
CA PRO A 38 3.53 -10.75 4.66
C PRO A 38 2.54 -11.17 5.73
N ILE A 39 1.24 -11.12 5.43
CA ILE A 39 0.18 -11.49 6.36
C ILE A 39 -0.79 -12.40 5.61
N PHE A 40 -1.08 -13.58 6.17
CA PHE A 40 -2.03 -14.53 5.61
C PHE A 40 -2.92 -15.13 6.70
N MET A 41 -4.19 -14.70 6.73
CA MET A 41 -5.18 -15.19 7.70
C MET A 41 -5.94 -16.42 7.19
N GLY A 42 -5.27 -17.33 6.47
CA GLY A 42 -5.94 -18.44 5.78
C GLY A 42 -5.30 -19.82 5.99
N ASP A 43 -4.38 -19.97 6.95
CA ASP A 43 -3.65 -21.22 7.19
C ASP A 43 -4.57 -22.39 7.55
N ASP A 44 -5.69 -22.13 8.23
CA ASP A 44 -6.73 -23.09 8.56
C ASP A 44 -7.64 -23.44 7.36
N LEU A 45 -7.61 -22.63 6.31
CA LEU A 45 -8.53 -22.70 5.17
C LEU A 45 -7.89 -23.24 3.89
N VAL A 46 -6.62 -22.94 3.65
CA VAL A 46 -5.92 -23.29 2.41
C VAL A 46 -4.53 -23.84 2.72
N THR A 47 -4.33 -25.12 2.43
CA THR A 47 -3.00 -25.73 2.48
C THR A 47 -2.14 -25.23 1.33
N ALA A 48 -1.02 -24.59 1.65
CA ALA A 48 -0.02 -24.17 0.68
C ALA A 48 0.52 -25.35 -0.14
N ARG A 49 0.81 -25.12 -1.43
CA ARG A 49 1.46 -26.11 -2.28
C ARG A 49 2.90 -26.37 -1.82
N ASP A 50 3.28 -27.64 -1.72
CA ASP A 50 4.67 -28.03 -1.46
C ASP A 50 5.46 -28.00 -2.77
N TYR A 51 6.49 -27.15 -2.83
CA TYR A 51 7.40 -27.10 -3.97
C TYR A 51 8.78 -27.61 -3.60
N SER A 52 9.36 -28.40 -4.51
CA SER A 52 10.76 -28.83 -4.46
C SER A 52 11.62 -28.13 -5.52
N SER A 53 11.01 -27.42 -6.47
CA SER A 53 11.70 -26.68 -7.53
C SER A 53 10.83 -25.56 -8.10
N TRP A 54 11.45 -24.57 -8.75
CA TRP A 54 10.74 -23.47 -9.39
C TRP A 54 9.99 -23.90 -10.66
N GLU A 55 10.43 -24.97 -11.32
CA GLU A 55 9.73 -25.57 -12.46
C GLU A 55 8.36 -26.12 -12.05
N ALA A 56 8.24 -26.70 -10.84
CA ALA A 56 6.97 -27.16 -10.31
C ALA A 56 6.00 -26.00 -10.08
N ALA A 57 6.48 -24.89 -9.48
CA ALA A 57 5.67 -23.68 -9.31
C ALA A 57 5.25 -23.08 -10.66
N GLN A 58 6.15 -23.03 -11.65
CA GLN A 58 5.83 -22.56 -13.01
C GLN A 58 4.78 -23.45 -13.70
N SER A 59 4.85 -24.77 -13.50
CA SER A 59 3.87 -25.71 -14.04
C SER A 59 2.48 -25.46 -13.45
N ASP A 60 2.38 -25.27 -12.13
CA ASP A 60 1.10 -24.96 -11.48
C ASP A 60 0.52 -23.62 -11.96
N LEU A 61 1.36 -22.58 -12.10
CA LEU A 61 0.93 -21.29 -12.66
C LEU A 61 0.41 -21.43 -14.09
N SER A 62 1.03 -22.30 -14.91
CA SER A 62 0.56 -22.61 -16.26
C SER A 62 -0.74 -23.40 -16.29
N GLY A 63 -0.93 -24.35 -15.38
CA GLY A 63 -2.23 -25.02 -15.24
C GLY A 63 -3.35 -24.06 -14.84
N LEU A 64 -3.05 -23.10 -13.95
CA LEU A 64 -4.01 -22.05 -13.56
C LEU A 64 -4.35 -21.09 -14.72
N GLN A 65 -3.42 -20.83 -15.63
CA GLN A 65 -3.64 -19.93 -16.77
C GLN A 65 -4.83 -20.39 -17.63
N ASP A 66 -4.89 -21.67 -17.98
CA ASP A 66 -5.98 -22.22 -18.79
C ASP A 66 -7.35 -22.06 -18.11
N ASP A 67 -7.40 -22.29 -16.80
CA ASP A 67 -8.62 -22.12 -16.00
C ASP A 67 -9.06 -20.65 -15.90
N VAL A 68 -8.10 -19.72 -15.81
CA VAL A 68 -8.35 -18.27 -15.80
C VAL A 68 -8.80 -17.77 -17.17
N GLU A 69 -8.23 -18.29 -18.25
CA GLU A 69 -8.64 -17.94 -19.62
C GLU A 69 -10.09 -18.34 -19.90
N ALA A 70 -10.56 -19.44 -19.30
CA ALA A 70 -11.94 -19.88 -19.39
C ALA A 70 -12.94 -19.03 -18.58
N LEU A 71 -12.48 -18.10 -17.72
CA LEU A 71 -13.38 -17.22 -16.98
C LEU A 71 -14.14 -16.26 -17.92
N PRO A 72 -15.38 -15.87 -17.56
CA PRO A 72 -16.07 -14.78 -18.24
C PRO A 72 -15.26 -13.48 -18.22
N LYS A 73 -15.43 -12.64 -19.25
CA LYS A 73 -14.86 -11.29 -19.26
C LYS A 73 -15.42 -10.49 -18.07
N GLY A 74 -14.54 -9.86 -17.31
CA GLY A 74 -14.91 -9.03 -16.17
C GLY A 74 -13.73 -8.79 -15.24
N GLU A 75 -13.99 -8.02 -14.17
CA GLU A 75 -13.01 -7.62 -13.14
C GLU A 75 -12.20 -8.81 -12.62
N ARG A 76 -12.87 -9.91 -12.24
CA ARG A 76 -12.20 -11.11 -11.70
C ARG A 76 -11.21 -11.73 -12.68
N LYS A 77 -11.53 -11.78 -13.97
CA LYS A 77 -10.61 -12.32 -14.98
C LYS A 77 -9.38 -11.43 -15.10
N VAL A 78 -9.58 -10.10 -15.17
CA VAL A 78 -8.48 -9.12 -15.25
C VAL A 78 -7.57 -9.22 -14.03
N PHE A 79 -8.14 -9.34 -12.82
CA PHE A 79 -7.37 -9.56 -11.61
C PHE A 79 -6.54 -10.84 -11.67
N MET A 80 -7.16 -11.97 -11.99
CA MET A 80 -6.49 -13.28 -12.00
C MET A 80 -5.37 -13.34 -13.04
N GLU A 81 -5.59 -12.80 -14.25
CA GLU A 81 -4.55 -12.69 -15.28
C GLU A 81 -3.37 -11.83 -14.81
N GLY A 82 -3.65 -10.69 -14.17
CA GLY A 82 -2.63 -9.83 -13.58
C GLY A 82 -1.86 -10.53 -12.46
N MET A 83 -2.54 -11.28 -11.59
CA MET A 83 -1.92 -11.99 -10.48
C MET A 83 -1.01 -13.12 -10.98
N LEU A 84 -1.44 -13.87 -12.00
CA LEU A 84 -0.60 -14.89 -12.62
C LEU A 84 0.66 -14.27 -13.27
N SER A 85 0.53 -13.13 -13.94
CA SER A 85 1.68 -12.40 -14.49
C SER A 85 2.67 -11.98 -13.39
N SER A 86 2.15 -11.39 -12.31
CA SER A 86 2.92 -10.97 -11.14
C SER A 86 3.66 -12.12 -10.47
N LEU A 87 2.97 -13.24 -10.23
CA LEU A 87 3.57 -14.45 -9.64
C LEU A 87 4.64 -15.07 -10.54
N ARG A 88 4.47 -15.03 -11.87
CA ARG A 88 5.51 -15.49 -12.81
C ARG A 88 6.75 -14.63 -12.75
N LEU A 89 6.61 -13.30 -12.63
CA LEU A 89 7.76 -12.41 -12.47
C LEU A 89 8.44 -12.63 -11.11
N ALA A 90 7.67 -12.84 -10.04
CA ALA A 90 8.20 -13.20 -8.72
C ALA A 90 9.01 -14.51 -8.78
N VAL A 91 8.46 -15.57 -9.38
CA VAL A 91 9.17 -16.84 -9.56
C VAL A 91 10.43 -16.68 -10.42
N ARG A 92 10.38 -15.89 -11.51
CA ARG A 92 11.56 -15.56 -12.33
C ARG A 92 12.65 -14.89 -11.48
N LEU A 93 12.28 -13.98 -10.59
CA LEU A 93 13.21 -13.30 -9.68
C LEU A 93 13.81 -14.30 -8.68
N PHE A 94 12.98 -15.10 -8.02
CA PHE A 94 13.41 -16.09 -7.02
C PHE A 94 14.23 -17.26 -7.62
N SER A 95 14.06 -17.53 -8.92
CA SER A 95 14.89 -18.49 -9.65
C SER A 95 16.22 -17.89 -10.15
N GLY A 96 16.58 -16.67 -9.71
CA GLY A 96 17.85 -16.01 -10.06
C GLY A 96 17.82 -15.17 -11.33
N GLY A 97 16.65 -14.93 -11.91
CA GLY A 97 16.48 -13.99 -13.02
C GLY A 97 16.60 -12.54 -12.55
N SER A 98 17.00 -11.66 -13.47
CA SER A 98 17.20 -10.22 -13.19
C SER A 98 16.23 -9.37 -14.02
N PRO A 99 14.92 -9.37 -13.72
CA PRO A 99 14.01 -8.46 -14.39
C PRO A 99 14.41 -7.01 -14.11
N THR A 100 14.17 -6.13 -15.08
CA THR A 100 14.49 -4.72 -14.96
C THR A 100 13.60 -4.05 -13.92
N PHE A 101 13.96 -2.86 -13.45
CA PHE A 101 13.13 -2.11 -12.52
C PHE A 101 11.75 -1.81 -13.14
N GLU A 102 11.72 -1.51 -14.44
CA GLU A 102 10.50 -1.24 -15.20
C GLU A 102 9.60 -2.48 -15.32
N GLU A 103 10.17 -3.66 -15.61
CA GLU A 103 9.41 -4.92 -15.62
C GLU A 103 8.78 -5.16 -14.24
N LYS A 104 9.52 -4.92 -13.14
CA LYS A 104 8.99 -5.11 -11.79
C LYS A 104 7.89 -4.11 -11.43
N VAL A 105 8.02 -2.84 -11.80
CA VAL A 105 6.96 -1.84 -11.54
C VAL A 105 5.66 -2.24 -12.24
N VAL A 106 5.73 -2.67 -13.49
CA VAL A 106 4.54 -2.97 -14.29
C VAL A 106 3.98 -4.35 -14.00
N ASP A 107 4.80 -5.39 -14.12
CA ASP A 107 4.31 -6.78 -14.17
C ASP A 107 4.24 -7.39 -12.77
N LEU A 108 5.08 -6.96 -11.83
CA LEU A 108 5.06 -7.45 -10.45
C LEU A 108 4.14 -6.59 -9.58
N VAL A 109 4.30 -5.26 -9.57
CA VAL A 109 3.51 -4.36 -8.70
C VAL A 109 2.18 -3.92 -9.34
N GLY A 110 2.05 -3.96 -10.66
CA GLY A 110 0.83 -3.50 -11.35
C GLY A 110 0.69 -1.98 -11.42
N ALA A 111 1.77 -1.23 -11.20
CA ALA A 111 1.77 0.21 -11.24
C ALA A 111 2.15 0.75 -12.64
N PRO A 112 1.72 1.98 -13.00
CA PRO A 112 2.12 2.61 -14.25
C PRO A 112 3.64 2.75 -14.38
N ARG A 113 4.12 2.59 -15.61
CA ARG A 113 5.52 2.81 -15.96
C ARG A 113 5.86 4.30 -15.92
N GLY A 114 7.04 4.64 -15.40
CA GLY A 114 7.63 5.96 -15.57
C GLY A 114 7.57 6.84 -14.32
N LYS A 115 8.01 8.07 -14.52
CA LYS A 115 7.85 9.16 -13.55
C LYS A 115 6.39 9.58 -13.48
N VAL A 116 6.01 10.17 -12.35
CA VAL A 116 4.75 10.93 -12.28
C VAL A 116 4.93 12.23 -13.07
N ASP A 117 3.87 12.66 -13.74
CA ASP A 117 3.85 13.93 -14.48
C ASP A 117 4.26 15.09 -13.55
N ALA A 118 5.23 15.89 -13.99
CA ALA A 118 5.69 17.05 -13.25
C ALA A 118 4.56 18.04 -12.97
N ALA A 119 3.56 18.15 -13.86
CA ALA A 119 2.40 19.02 -13.64
C ALA A 119 1.57 18.61 -12.42
N ILE A 120 1.47 17.30 -12.13
CA ILE A 120 0.77 16.80 -10.93
C ILE A 120 1.53 17.21 -9.66
N ILE A 121 2.86 17.11 -9.70
CA ILE A 121 3.73 17.47 -8.58
C ILE A 121 3.65 18.97 -8.31
N GLU A 122 3.74 19.81 -9.35
CA GLU A 122 3.60 21.26 -9.20
C GLU A 122 2.19 21.65 -8.74
N THR A 123 1.13 21.01 -9.25
CA THR A 123 -0.25 21.26 -8.77
C THR A 123 -0.39 20.97 -7.28
N ALA A 124 0.18 19.86 -6.80
CA ALA A 124 0.15 19.54 -5.36
C ALA A 124 0.93 20.59 -4.55
N ARG A 125 2.06 21.09 -5.07
CA ARG A 125 2.84 22.17 -4.43
C ARG A 125 2.06 23.48 -4.38
N ASP A 126 1.36 23.86 -5.45
CA ASP A 126 0.51 25.05 -5.50
C ASP A 126 -0.68 24.93 -4.52
N ASN A 127 -1.26 23.74 -4.38
CA ASN A 127 -2.32 23.49 -3.40
C ASN A 127 -1.81 23.65 -1.97
N ILE A 128 -0.65 23.06 -1.66
CA ILE A 128 -0.01 23.19 -0.34
C ILE A 128 0.31 24.67 -0.06
N ASP A 129 0.83 25.40 -1.06
CA ASP A 129 1.13 26.82 -0.94
C ASP A 129 -0.10 27.65 -0.54
N ARG A 130 -1.21 27.45 -1.25
CA ARG A 130 -2.49 28.11 -0.97
C ARG A 130 -3.01 27.77 0.42
N LEU A 131 -3.00 26.49 0.81
CA LEU A 131 -3.50 26.03 2.11
C LEU A 131 -2.64 26.57 3.26
N LEU A 132 -1.31 26.58 3.12
CA LEU A 132 -0.40 27.16 4.10
C LEU A 132 -0.65 28.66 4.29
N ALA A 133 -0.86 29.40 3.19
CA ALA A 133 -1.19 30.82 3.26
C ALA A 133 -2.52 31.06 3.98
N GLN A 134 -3.53 30.20 3.76
CA GLN A 134 -4.81 30.23 4.49
C GLN A 134 -4.63 29.95 5.98
N ALA A 135 -3.74 29.02 6.33
CA ALA A 135 -3.38 28.69 7.70
C ALA A 135 -2.43 29.72 8.37
N GLY A 136 -2.07 30.82 7.68
CA GLY A 136 -1.25 31.90 8.22
C GLY A 136 0.27 31.72 8.06
N PHE A 137 0.71 30.70 7.33
CA PHE A 137 2.11 30.50 6.98
C PHE A 137 2.39 31.21 5.65
N THR A 138 2.79 32.49 5.70
CA THR A 138 3.01 33.33 4.50
C THR A 138 4.47 33.74 4.26
N ASP A 139 5.32 33.63 5.28
CA ASP A 139 6.71 34.11 5.21
C ASP A 139 7.69 32.99 4.80
N GLY A 140 8.54 33.27 3.81
CA GLY A 140 9.58 32.35 3.33
C GLY A 140 9.17 31.51 2.12
N SER A 141 10.11 30.71 1.63
CA SER A 141 9.89 29.75 0.55
C SER A 141 8.90 28.66 0.96
N LEU A 142 8.31 27.96 -0.02
CA LEU A 142 7.36 26.88 0.25
C LEU A 142 7.93 25.78 1.17
N PRO A 143 9.17 25.25 0.97
CA PRO A 143 9.77 24.29 1.90
C PRO A 143 9.95 24.84 3.32
N GLU A 144 10.35 26.11 3.47
CA GLU A 144 10.50 26.75 4.79
C GLU A 144 9.15 26.85 5.51
N ARG A 145 8.08 27.15 4.77
CA ARG A 145 6.72 27.21 5.32
C ARG A 145 6.17 25.85 5.71
N VAL A 146 6.41 24.81 4.90
CA VAL A 146 6.07 23.43 5.28
C VAL A 146 6.82 23.02 6.55
N ALA A 147 8.14 23.27 6.62
CA ALA A 147 8.94 22.92 7.79
C ALA A 147 8.46 23.67 9.05
N LYS A 148 8.11 24.95 8.92
CA LYS A 148 7.55 25.76 10.01
C LYS A 148 6.19 25.21 10.46
N TRP A 149 5.31 24.86 9.52
CA TRP A 149 4.01 24.23 9.82
C TRP A 149 4.18 22.89 10.53
N GLU A 150 5.04 22.00 10.01
CA GLU A 150 5.33 20.70 10.65
C GLU A 150 5.91 20.88 12.06
N GLN A 151 6.76 21.88 12.28
CA GLN A 151 7.34 22.19 13.58
C GLN A 151 6.30 22.75 14.57
N GLU A 152 5.48 23.73 14.15
CA GLU A 152 4.47 24.35 15.02
C GLU A 152 3.29 23.44 15.34
N ARG A 153 3.01 22.44 14.48
CA ARG A 153 1.94 21.46 14.65
C ARG A 153 2.44 20.11 15.15
N ALA A 154 3.74 19.97 15.43
CA ALA A 154 4.33 18.73 15.91
C ALA A 154 3.69 18.27 17.22
N VAL A 155 3.39 16.98 17.31
CA VAL A 155 2.98 16.34 18.55
C VAL A 155 4.20 16.20 19.44
N ASP A 156 4.08 16.64 20.70
CA ASP A 156 5.09 16.39 21.72
C ASP A 156 5.35 14.88 21.84
N PRO A 157 6.60 14.40 21.69
CA PRO A 157 6.93 12.99 21.85
C PRO A 157 6.39 12.37 23.15
N ALA A 158 6.31 13.13 24.24
CA ALA A 158 5.75 12.64 25.51
C ALA A 158 4.24 12.36 25.46
N ARG A 159 3.52 12.97 24.51
CA ARG A 159 2.07 12.81 24.28
C ARG A 159 1.75 11.90 23.10
N LEU A 160 2.75 11.36 22.41
CA LEU A 160 2.56 10.55 21.21
C LEU A 160 1.62 9.36 21.43
N GLN A 161 1.79 8.63 22.54
CA GLN A 161 0.93 7.49 22.90
C GLN A 161 -0.52 7.91 23.17
N GLU A 162 -0.71 9.04 23.87
CA GLU A 162 -2.03 9.60 24.19
C GLU A 162 -2.78 9.97 22.90
N VAL A 163 -2.12 10.73 22.03
CA VAL A 163 -2.68 11.18 20.75
C VAL A 163 -2.98 10.00 19.82
N PHE A 164 -2.09 9.01 19.74
CA PHE A 164 -2.34 7.78 18.98
C PHE A 164 -3.59 7.05 19.47
N THR A 165 -3.74 6.88 20.80
CA THR A 165 -4.86 6.15 21.40
C THR A 165 -6.19 6.86 21.14
N ASP A 166 -6.21 8.19 21.27
CA ASP A 166 -7.40 9.02 20.98
C ASP A 166 -7.79 8.94 19.49
N LEU A 167 -6.82 9.11 18.58
CA LEU A 167 -7.05 9.01 17.15
C LEU A 167 -7.57 7.63 16.75
N MET A 168 -6.98 6.56 17.30
CA MET A 168 -7.40 5.19 17.01
C MET A 168 -8.84 4.93 17.49
N ALA A 169 -9.22 5.42 18.66
CA ALA A 169 -10.58 5.27 19.17
C ALA A 169 -11.61 5.97 18.27
N GLN A 170 -11.31 7.19 17.82
CA GLN A 170 -12.18 7.94 16.90
C GLN A 170 -12.26 7.26 15.52
N ALA A 171 -11.12 6.81 15.00
CA ALA A 171 -11.06 6.10 13.73
C ALA A 171 -11.84 4.79 13.75
N LYS A 172 -11.72 4.02 14.84
CA LYS A 172 -12.48 2.78 15.07
C LYS A 172 -13.98 3.05 15.09
N ALA A 173 -14.44 4.03 15.89
CA ALA A 173 -15.85 4.36 15.99
C ALA A 173 -16.47 4.71 14.62
N ARG A 174 -15.77 5.50 13.81
CA ARG A 174 -16.21 5.83 12.46
C ARG A 174 -16.16 4.63 11.51
N THR A 175 -15.15 3.78 11.65
CA THR A 175 -15.02 2.55 10.83
C THR A 175 -16.16 1.57 11.13
N ASP A 176 -16.48 1.36 12.40
CA ASP A 176 -17.58 0.51 12.85
C ASP A 176 -18.94 1.02 12.34
N GLU A 177 -19.14 2.33 12.34
CA GLU A 177 -20.37 2.95 11.85
C GLU A 177 -20.50 2.92 10.31
N MET A 178 -19.40 3.20 9.59
CA MET A 178 -19.46 3.54 8.17
C MET A 178 -19.02 2.41 7.23
N ILE A 179 -18.31 1.40 7.76
CA ILE A 179 -17.66 0.37 6.94
C ILE A 179 -17.99 -1.03 7.45
N PHE A 180 -17.56 -1.38 8.66
CA PHE A 180 -17.60 -2.75 9.17
C PHE A 180 -17.35 -2.79 10.67
N ASP A 181 -18.12 -3.61 11.40
CA ASP A 181 -17.91 -3.85 12.83
C ASP A 181 -16.58 -4.59 13.07
N THR A 182 -15.59 -3.85 13.53
CA THR A 182 -14.22 -4.35 13.75
C THR A 182 -14.06 -5.16 15.04
N GLY A 183 -15.14 -5.35 15.82
CA GLY A 183 -15.11 -6.10 17.07
C GLY A 183 -14.19 -5.46 18.11
N ASP A 184 -13.52 -6.29 18.91
CA ASP A 184 -12.63 -5.84 20.00
C ASP A 184 -11.16 -5.68 19.56
N TYR A 185 -10.86 -5.79 18.26
CA TYR A 185 -9.49 -5.63 17.78
C TYR A 185 -8.97 -4.22 18.08
N THR A 186 -7.69 -4.12 18.41
CA THR A 186 -7.01 -2.85 18.69
C THR A 186 -5.52 -3.03 18.45
N MET A 187 -4.79 -1.93 18.29
CA MET A 187 -3.33 -1.98 18.17
C MET A 187 -2.66 -1.10 19.20
N ALA A 188 -1.48 -1.51 19.64
CA ALA A 188 -0.58 -0.69 20.44
C ALA A 188 0.42 0.04 19.53
N LEU A 189 0.78 1.27 19.88
CA LEU A 189 1.87 1.97 19.22
C LEU A 189 3.20 1.30 19.57
N ASN A 190 4.04 1.04 18.57
CA ASN A 190 5.37 0.49 18.74
C ASN A 190 6.41 1.46 18.13
N PRO A 191 7.04 2.33 18.93
CA PRO A 191 8.11 3.21 18.44
C PRO A 191 9.31 2.41 17.92
N VAL A 192 9.78 2.75 16.73
CA VAL A 192 10.97 2.16 16.09
C VAL A 192 11.86 3.26 15.50
N SER A 193 13.13 2.96 15.26
CA SER A 193 14.12 3.89 14.67
C SER A 193 15.03 3.16 13.66
N ASP A 194 15.71 3.91 12.80
CA ASP A 194 16.57 3.43 11.70
C ASP A 194 15.86 2.51 10.68
N VAL A 195 14.55 2.68 10.51
CA VAL A 195 13.73 1.92 9.55
C VAL A 195 13.47 2.71 8.26
N PRO A 196 13.32 2.06 7.08
CA PRO A 196 13.18 2.76 5.80
C PRO A 196 11.75 3.28 5.55
N TYR A 197 10.79 2.82 6.36
CA TYR A 197 9.39 3.16 6.27
C TYR A 197 9.00 4.21 7.33
N THR A 198 7.78 4.75 7.20
CA THR A 198 7.24 5.75 8.11
C THR A 198 6.43 5.10 9.23
N ALA A 199 5.54 4.19 8.86
CA ALA A 199 4.82 3.31 9.77
C ALA A 199 4.68 1.94 9.10
N ARG A 200 4.27 0.93 9.88
CA ARG A 200 3.95 -0.40 9.39
C ARG A 200 2.94 -1.10 10.30
N CYS A 201 1.95 -1.74 9.71
CA CYS A 201 1.02 -2.62 10.39
C CYS A 201 1.69 -3.97 10.71
N ASN A 202 1.84 -4.27 12.00
CA ASN A 202 2.17 -5.60 12.50
C ASN A 202 0.91 -6.20 13.15
N PHE A 203 0.05 -6.76 12.29
CA PHE A 203 -1.29 -7.23 12.67
C PHE A 203 -1.25 -8.38 13.69
N ASP A 204 -0.35 -9.36 13.50
CA ASP A 204 -0.27 -10.54 14.36
C ASP A 204 0.13 -10.20 15.80
N ASP A 205 0.99 -9.19 15.97
CA ASP A 205 1.38 -8.68 17.30
C ASP A 205 0.46 -7.56 17.81
N ALA A 206 -0.59 -7.19 17.05
CA ALA A 206 -1.46 -6.06 17.33
C ALA A 206 -0.67 -4.76 17.60
N LYS A 207 0.30 -4.45 16.73
CA LYS A 207 1.20 -3.28 16.86
C LYS A 207 1.31 -2.45 15.61
N MET A 208 1.27 -1.13 15.76
CA MET A 208 1.63 -0.20 14.69
C MET A 208 3.05 0.28 14.93
N ASP A 209 3.98 -0.16 14.09
CA ASP A 209 5.35 0.38 14.10
C ASP A 209 5.31 1.83 13.63
N LEU A 210 5.96 2.74 14.36
CA LEU A 210 6.07 4.15 13.99
C LEU A 210 7.52 4.60 14.07
N ASN A 211 8.04 5.11 12.96
CA ASN A 211 9.42 5.59 12.88
C ASN A 211 9.59 6.92 13.62
N THR A 212 10.20 6.89 14.81
CA THR A 212 10.43 8.06 15.67
C THR A 212 11.63 8.90 15.28
N ASP A 213 12.34 8.56 14.20
CA ASP A 213 13.31 9.47 13.58
C ASP A 213 12.61 10.61 12.80
N LEU A 214 11.28 10.55 12.69
CA LEU A 214 10.42 11.56 12.08
C LEU A 214 9.62 12.32 13.15
N SER A 215 9.35 13.59 12.86
CA SER A 215 8.37 14.39 13.60
C SER A 215 7.00 14.32 12.92
N PHE A 216 5.93 14.22 13.72
CA PHE A 216 4.58 14.10 13.20
C PHE A 216 3.66 15.19 13.75
N THR A 217 2.88 15.80 12.89
CA THR A 217 1.71 16.59 13.30
C THR A 217 0.57 15.68 13.71
N ARG A 218 -0.46 16.21 14.40
CA ARG A 218 -1.67 15.43 14.70
C ARG A 218 -2.32 14.90 13.42
N SER A 219 -2.43 15.71 12.37
CA SER A 219 -2.99 15.29 11.07
C SER A 219 -2.15 14.20 10.39
N ALA A 220 -0.81 14.26 10.52
CA ALA A 220 0.06 13.19 10.04
C ALA A 220 -0.18 11.87 10.80
N LEU A 221 -0.29 11.90 12.13
CA LEU A 221 -0.65 10.72 12.91
C LEU A 221 -2.06 10.22 12.60
N LYS A 222 -3.04 11.12 12.40
CA LYS A 222 -4.40 10.77 11.99
C LYS A 222 -4.38 9.94 10.71
N HIS A 223 -3.66 10.42 9.69
CA HIS A 223 -3.49 9.69 8.45
C HIS A 223 -2.84 8.31 8.68
N LEU A 224 -1.76 8.23 9.47
CA LEU A 224 -1.07 6.96 9.71
C LEU A 224 -1.92 5.95 10.51
N VAL A 225 -2.68 6.41 11.49
CA VAL A 225 -3.69 5.59 12.19
C VAL A 225 -4.73 5.07 11.19
N CYS A 226 -5.18 5.93 10.28
CA CYS A 226 -6.11 5.51 9.23
C CYS A 226 -5.51 4.51 8.26
N HIS A 227 -4.24 4.67 7.93
CA HIS A 227 -3.52 3.85 6.96
C HIS A 227 -3.23 2.44 7.51
N GLU A 228 -2.68 2.36 8.72
CA GLU A 228 -2.23 1.08 9.29
C GLU A 228 -3.36 0.32 10.04
N VAL A 229 -4.30 1.06 10.62
CA VAL A 229 -5.30 0.51 11.57
C VAL A 229 -6.72 0.61 11.02
N TYR A 230 -7.37 1.77 11.19
CA TYR A 230 -8.80 1.97 10.95
C TYR A 230 -9.05 3.19 10.06
N PRO A 231 -9.56 3.07 8.82
CA PRO A 231 -10.14 1.88 8.19
C PRO A 231 -9.16 1.12 7.27
N GLY A 232 -7.85 1.30 7.45
CA GLY A 232 -6.82 0.81 6.52
C GLY A 232 -6.49 -0.68 6.66
N HIS A 233 -5.19 -1.01 6.69
CA HIS A 233 -4.71 -2.38 6.56
C HIS A 233 -5.33 -3.38 7.56
N SER A 234 -5.44 -3.01 8.83
CA SER A 234 -6.05 -3.90 9.83
C SER A 234 -7.54 -4.15 9.58
N THR A 235 -8.26 -3.11 9.17
CA THR A 235 -9.69 -3.25 8.81
C THR A 235 -9.85 -4.12 7.57
N GLN A 236 -8.98 -3.97 6.56
CA GLN A 236 -8.99 -4.84 5.39
C GLN A 236 -8.83 -6.31 5.76
N LEU A 237 -7.88 -6.62 6.65
CA LEU A 237 -7.64 -7.99 7.14
C LEU A 237 -8.89 -8.56 7.83
N LEU A 238 -9.47 -7.81 8.77
CA LEU A 238 -10.68 -8.20 9.50
C LEU A 238 -11.88 -8.39 8.57
N TYR A 239 -12.12 -7.43 7.67
CA TYR A 239 -13.22 -7.46 6.71
C TYR A 239 -13.09 -8.68 5.78
N THR A 240 -11.90 -8.89 5.21
CA THR A 240 -11.67 -9.98 4.27
C THR A 240 -11.88 -11.34 4.93
N ARG A 241 -11.37 -11.52 6.17
CA ARG A 241 -11.59 -12.75 6.92
C ARG A 241 -13.08 -13.01 7.14
N ALA A 242 -13.83 -11.99 7.57
CA ALA A 242 -15.27 -12.11 7.80
C ALA A 242 -16.05 -12.47 6.51
N GLU A 243 -15.71 -11.88 5.37
CA GLU A 243 -16.36 -12.19 4.09
C GLU A 243 -16.03 -13.59 3.57
N VAL A 244 -14.80 -14.07 3.80
CA VAL A 244 -14.41 -15.44 3.45
C VAL A 244 -15.12 -16.46 4.34
N ASP A 245 -15.15 -16.22 5.65
CA ASP A 245 -15.86 -17.09 6.61
C ASP A 245 -17.37 -17.15 6.30
N ALA A 246 -17.95 -16.03 5.82
CA ALA A 246 -19.33 -15.99 5.37
C ALA A 246 -19.57 -16.56 3.96
N GLY A 247 -18.52 -16.98 3.24
CA GLY A 247 -18.60 -17.53 1.90
C GLY A 247 -18.95 -16.53 0.79
N ARG A 248 -18.82 -15.22 1.07
CA ARG A 248 -19.08 -14.13 0.10
C ARG A 248 -17.84 -13.72 -0.69
N SER A 249 -16.66 -14.03 -0.16
CA SER A 249 -15.37 -13.82 -0.83
C SER A 249 -14.63 -15.12 -1.14
N THR A 250 -13.81 -15.07 -2.18
CA THR A 250 -12.93 -16.18 -2.56
C THR A 250 -11.63 -16.14 -1.74
N MET A 251 -10.98 -17.31 -1.61
CA MET A 251 -9.80 -17.47 -0.75
C MET A 251 -8.60 -16.61 -1.16
N ASP A 252 -8.54 -16.14 -2.41
CA ASP A 252 -7.48 -15.24 -2.87
C ASP A 252 -7.59 -13.84 -2.25
N ALA A 253 -8.75 -13.46 -1.71
CA ALA A 253 -8.91 -12.21 -0.97
C ALA A 253 -7.99 -12.14 0.27
N LEU A 254 -7.64 -13.28 0.87
CA LEU A 254 -6.76 -13.35 2.05
C LEU A 254 -5.28 -13.06 1.73
N LEU A 255 -4.92 -12.88 0.45
CA LEU A 255 -3.54 -12.63 0.03
C LEU A 255 -3.18 -11.14 0.20
N ILE A 256 -2.70 -10.78 1.38
CA ILE A 256 -2.07 -9.47 1.62
C ILE A 256 -0.63 -9.54 1.14
N THR A 257 -0.29 -8.82 0.07
CA THR A 257 1.03 -8.89 -0.56
C THR A 257 1.69 -7.52 -0.60
N ALA A 258 2.98 -7.46 -0.35
CA ALA A 258 3.72 -6.19 -0.38
C ALA A 258 4.60 -6.04 -1.64
N ASN A 259 4.44 -6.92 -2.63
CA ASN A 259 5.19 -6.87 -3.89
C ASN A 259 4.48 -7.65 -5.00
N ALA A 260 3.15 -7.84 -4.90
CA ALA A 260 2.35 -8.29 -6.02
C ALA A 260 1.30 -7.22 -6.36
N ILE A 261 0.56 -7.44 -7.44
CA ILE A 261 -0.45 -6.48 -7.93
C ILE A 261 -1.53 -6.12 -6.90
N THR A 262 -1.77 -6.96 -5.88
CA THR A 262 -2.70 -6.67 -4.79
C THR A 262 -2.19 -5.58 -3.85
N GLY A 263 -0.88 -5.55 -3.61
CA GLY A 263 -0.24 -4.56 -2.73
C GLY A 263 -0.48 -3.13 -3.17
N CYS A 264 -0.59 -2.89 -4.47
CA CYS A 264 -0.92 -1.58 -5.01
C CYS A 264 -2.28 -1.06 -4.52
N VAL A 265 -3.34 -1.87 -4.61
CA VAL A 265 -4.66 -1.46 -4.10
C VAL A 265 -4.66 -1.41 -2.57
N GLN A 266 -3.92 -2.29 -1.89
CA GLN A 266 -3.79 -2.32 -0.43
C GLN A 266 -3.22 -1.01 0.13
N GLU A 267 -2.15 -0.49 -0.47
CA GLU A 267 -1.61 0.84 -0.12
C GLU A 267 -2.61 1.96 -0.40
N GLY A 268 -3.37 1.86 -1.49
CA GLY A 268 -4.44 2.79 -1.80
C GLY A 268 -5.58 2.81 -0.77
N ILE A 269 -5.90 1.66 -0.17
CA ILE A 269 -6.88 1.57 0.92
C ILE A 269 -6.37 2.36 2.13
N GLY A 270 -5.10 2.17 2.50
CA GLY A 270 -4.49 2.89 3.60
C GLY A 270 -4.43 4.41 3.35
N ASP A 271 -3.93 4.83 2.19
CA ASP A 271 -3.77 6.25 1.85
C ASP A 271 -5.11 6.99 1.65
N GLN A 272 -6.21 6.28 1.34
CA GLN A 272 -7.57 6.85 1.29
C GLN A 272 -8.35 6.70 2.60
N GLY A 273 -7.73 6.15 3.66
CA GLY A 273 -8.42 5.79 4.89
C GLY A 273 -9.20 6.94 5.53
N VAL A 274 -8.61 8.13 5.63
CA VAL A 274 -9.26 9.31 6.21
C VAL A 274 -10.53 9.71 5.45
N GLN A 275 -10.51 9.59 4.13
CA GLN A 275 -11.65 9.92 3.26
C GLN A 275 -12.72 8.83 3.26
N LEU A 276 -12.36 7.56 3.48
CA LEU A 276 -13.34 6.46 3.55
C LEU A 276 -14.28 6.61 4.76
N ILE A 277 -13.79 7.20 5.85
CA ILE A 277 -14.53 7.48 7.09
C ILE A 277 -14.87 8.97 7.30
N ASP A 278 -14.84 9.76 6.21
CA ASP A 278 -15.25 11.18 6.20
C ASP A 278 -14.64 12.00 7.36
N TRP A 279 -13.32 11.90 7.56
CA TRP A 279 -12.62 12.43 8.74
C TRP A 279 -11.59 13.53 8.46
N ILE A 280 -11.89 14.38 7.47
CA ILE A 280 -11.18 15.64 7.23
C ILE A 280 -11.93 16.76 7.95
N GLU A 281 -11.30 17.39 8.93
CA GLU A 281 -11.97 18.31 9.86
C GLU A 281 -11.55 19.78 9.69
N ASP A 282 -10.31 20.02 9.24
CA ASP A 282 -9.72 21.36 9.20
C ASP A 282 -8.66 21.52 8.08
N ASP A 283 -8.07 22.72 8.02
CA ASP A 283 -7.02 23.05 7.05
C ASP A 283 -5.73 22.24 7.28
N ASP A 284 -5.41 21.86 8.52
CA ASP A 284 -4.21 21.06 8.83
C ASP A 284 -4.34 19.64 8.23
N ASP A 285 -5.54 19.05 8.27
CA ASP A 285 -5.84 17.78 7.57
C ASP A 285 -5.73 17.93 6.05
N GLN A 286 -6.22 19.03 5.48
CA GLN A 286 -6.12 19.30 4.04
C GLN A 286 -4.66 19.48 3.60
N ILE A 287 -3.85 20.22 4.37
CA ILE A 287 -2.41 20.37 4.12
C ILE A 287 -1.72 19.02 4.16
N GLN A 288 -2.02 18.20 5.18
CA GLN A 288 -1.45 16.87 5.32
C GLN A 288 -1.82 15.97 4.13
N LEU A 289 -3.06 16.02 3.66
CA LEU A 289 -3.52 15.24 2.52
C LEU A 289 -2.75 15.59 1.24
N GLU A 290 -2.60 16.88 0.93
CA GLU A 290 -1.84 17.32 -0.24
C GLU A 290 -0.33 17.02 -0.10
N LEU A 291 0.24 17.14 1.11
CA LEU A 291 1.63 16.72 1.38
C LEU A 291 1.84 15.23 1.14
N ARG A 292 0.90 14.38 1.52
CA ARG A 292 0.95 12.93 1.24
C ARG A 292 0.91 12.66 -0.25
N ARG A 293 -0.01 13.31 -0.96
CA ARG A 293 -0.13 13.22 -2.42
C ARG A 293 1.15 13.64 -3.15
N LEU A 294 1.74 14.77 -2.74
CA LEU A 294 3.03 15.23 -3.24
C LEU A 294 4.14 14.22 -2.96
N ARG A 295 4.27 13.76 -1.71
CA ARG A 295 5.36 12.88 -1.28
C ARG A 295 5.27 11.50 -1.95
N SER A 296 4.08 10.95 -2.16
CA SER A 296 3.90 9.67 -2.88
C SER A 296 4.21 9.80 -4.38
N ALA A 297 3.80 10.90 -5.02
CA ALA A 297 4.16 11.19 -6.41
C ALA A 297 5.68 11.38 -6.57
N ALA A 298 6.28 12.20 -5.72
CA ALA A 298 7.69 12.54 -5.78
C ALA A 298 8.58 11.33 -5.46
N GLN A 299 8.24 10.48 -4.47
CA GLN A 299 9.03 9.26 -4.23
C GLN A 299 8.99 8.28 -5.41
N THR A 300 7.86 8.20 -6.13
CA THR A 300 7.72 7.37 -7.33
C THR A 300 8.64 7.87 -8.44
N THR A 301 8.63 9.18 -8.70
CA THR A 301 9.57 9.82 -9.63
C THR A 301 11.02 9.63 -9.20
N ALA A 302 11.33 9.82 -7.91
CA ALA A 302 12.68 9.67 -7.37
C ALA A 302 13.23 8.25 -7.56
N ALA A 303 12.41 7.23 -7.27
CA ALA A 303 12.79 5.83 -7.46
C ALA A 303 13.05 5.53 -8.95
N TRP A 304 12.21 6.05 -9.86
CA TRP A 304 12.41 5.89 -11.30
C TRP A 304 13.70 6.55 -11.78
N VAL A 305 13.92 7.80 -11.39
CA VAL A 305 15.11 8.58 -11.76
C VAL A 305 16.39 7.92 -11.23
N TYR A 306 16.33 7.33 -10.04
CA TYR A 306 17.45 6.62 -9.45
C TYR A 306 17.74 5.29 -10.15
N MET A 307 16.72 4.44 -10.28
CA MET A 307 16.88 3.03 -10.66
C MET A 307 16.87 2.80 -12.18
N VAL A 308 16.24 3.69 -12.94
CA VAL A 308 16.10 3.56 -14.40
C VAL A 308 16.98 4.58 -15.12
N GLU A 309 16.92 5.85 -14.73
CA GLU A 309 17.71 6.91 -15.38
C GLU A 309 19.16 6.98 -14.85
N GLY A 310 19.48 6.24 -13.79
CA GLY A 310 20.85 6.13 -13.26
C GLY A 310 21.40 7.42 -12.66
N LYS A 311 20.52 8.31 -12.18
CA LYS A 311 20.97 9.56 -11.56
C LYS A 311 21.70 9.32 -10.23
N PRO A 312 22.68 10.15 -9.87
CA PRO A 312 23.39 10.01 -8.60
C PRO A 312 22.45 10.13 -7.39
N ALA A 313 22.74 9.36 -6.35
CA ALA A 313 22.00 9.40 -5.08
C ALA A 313 21.88 10.81 -4.49
N GLU A 314 22.90 11.66 -4.66
CA GLU A 314 22.88 13.05 -4.21
C GLU A 314 21.82 13.90 -4.92
N GLU A 315 21.65 13.71 -6.23
CA GLU A 315 20.63 14.41 -7.02
C GLU A 315 19.22 13.98 -6.59
N VAL A 316 19.03 12.68 -6.36
CA VAL A 316 17.76 12.09 -5.91
C VAL A 316 17.42 12.55 -4.48
N MET A 317 18.39 12.57 -3.58
CA MET A 317 18.20 13.09 -2.22
C MET A 317 17.83 14.56 -2.21
N ARG A 318 18.46 15.37 -3.06
CA ARG A 318 18.11 16.79 -3.22
C ARG A 318 16.67 16.96 -3.68
N TYR A 319 16.25 16.19 -4.68
CA TYR A 319 14.87 16.17 -5.16
C TYR A 319 13.87 15.80 -4.05
N LEU A 320 14.14 14.75 -3.26
CA LEU A 320 13.28 14.34 -2.15
C LEU A 320 13.20 15.41 -1.03
N ARG A 321 14.26 16.17 -0.80
CA ARG A 321 14.26 17.26 0.19
C ARG A 321 13.58 18.52 -0.31
N GLU A 322 13.87 18.96 -1.53
CA GLU A 322 13.45 20.26 -2.03
C GLU A 322 12.08 20.22 -2.72
N VAL A 323 11.83 19.18 -3.52
CA VAL A 323 10.58 19.03 -4.27
C VAL A 323 9.51 18.34 -3.43
N ALA A 324 9.84 17.21 -2.81
CA ALA A 324 8.90 16.49 -1.95
C ALA A 324 8.78 17.10 -0.53
N MET A 325 9.64 18.06 -0.19
CA MET A 325 9.68 18.72 1.13
C MET A 325 9.74 17.69 2.27
N GLY A 326 10.48 16.60 2.05
CA GLY A 326 10.57 15.49 2.99
C GLY A 326 11.59 15.72 4.09
N GLN A 327 11.32 15.21 5.29
CA GLN A 327 12.29 15.15 6.38
C GLN A 327 13.50 14.28 6.00
N GLU A 328 14.66 14.55 6.59
CA GLU A 328 15.92 13.87 6.23
C GLU A 328 15.84 12.34 6.38
N ALA A 329 15.31 11.86 7.51
CA ALA A 329 15.14 10.42 7.75
C ALA A 329 14.21 9.78 6.71
N TRP A 330 13.14 10.49 6.32
CA TRP A 330 12.21 10.02 5.28
C TRP A 330 12.91 9.92 3.92
N ALA A 331 13.62 10.96 3.50
CA ALA A 331 14.33 10.97 2.21
C ALA A 331 15.37 9.85 2.12
N ARG A 332 16.17 9.65 3.18
CA ARG A 332 17.13 8.54 3.28
C ARG A 332 16.43 7.18 3.21
N GLY A 333 15.31 7.01 3.90
CA GLY A 333 14.50 5.81 3.87
C GLY A 333 14.01 5.47 2.46
N ARG A 334 13.50 6.46 1.72
CA ARG A 334 13.01 6.27 0.33
C ARG A 334 14.12 5.90 -0.64
N LEU A 335 15.30 6.51 -0.52
CA LEU A 335 16.45 6.12 -1.33
C LEU A 335 16.91 4.68 -1.00
N ARG A 336 17.00 4.32 0.29
CA ARG A 336 17.35 2.95 0.73
C ARG A 336 16.35 1.92 0.20
N MET A 337 15.07 2.24 0.27
CA MET A 337 14.00 1.37 -0.23
C MET A 337 14.06 1.20 -1.75
N ALA A 338 14.29 2.29 -2.50
CA ALA A 338 14.37 2.25 -3.97
C ALA A 338 15.47 1.32 -4.49
N ALA A 339 16.60 1.27 -3.77
CA ALA A 339 17.73 0.40 -4.09
C ALA A 339 17.46 -1.09 -3.86
N HIS A 340 16.42 -1.45 -3.10
CA HIS A 340 16.17 -2.83 -2.73
C HIS A 340 15.69 -3.65 -3.95
N PRO A 341 16.31 -4.79 -4.29
CA PRO A 341 16.02 -5.53 -5.53
C PRO A 341 14.57 -5.98 -5.70
N PHE A 342 13.90 -6.35 -4.59
CA PHE A 342 12.50 -6.76 -4.56
C PHE A 342 11.53 -5.65 -4.12
N ARG A 343 11.80 -4.96 -2.99
CA ARG A 343 10.97 -3.85 -2.44
C ARG A 343 11.04 -2.53 -3.20
N GLY A 344 12.10 -2.22 -3.93
CA GLY A 344 12.24 -0.94 -4.62
C GLY A 344 11.10 -0.59 -5.57
N PRO A 345 10.68 -1.50 -6.47
CA PRO A 345 9.52 -1.32 -7.34
C PRO A 345 8.22 -1.03 -6.59
N PHE A 346 8.07 -1.52 -5.36
CA PHE A 346 6.88 -1.28 -4.53
C PHE A 346 6.67 0.20 -4.23
N ILE A 347 7.69 1.07 -4.32
CA ILE A 347 7.49 2.51 -4.11
C ILE A 347 6.40 3.10 -5.02
N ALA A 348 6.24 2.56 -6.23
CA ALA A 348 5.21 3.03 -7.16
C ALA A 348 3.78 2.71 -6.68
N SER A 349 3.62 1.73 -5.78
CA SER A 349 2.32 1.31 -5.23
C SER A 349 1.64 2.41 -4.43
N TYR A 350 2.38 3.19 -3.64
CA TYR A 350 1.82 4.29 -2.84
C TYR A 350 1.10 5.32 -3.72
N TRP A 351 1.74 5.78 -4.80
CA TRP A 351 1.10 6.74 -5.71
C TRP A 351 -0.01 6.08 -6.53
N ALA A 352 0.31 4.98 -7.22
CA ALA A 352 -0.60 4.35 -8.16
C ALA A 352 -1.84 3.78 -7.46
N GLY A 353 -1.63 3.19 -6.28
CA GLY A 353 -2.66 2.65 -5.41
C GLY A 353 -3.61 3.72 -4.91
N ASN A 354 -3.04 4.79 -4.32
CA ASN A 354 -3.81 5.94 -3.87
C ASN A 354 -4.68 6.51 -4.99
N GLU A 355 -4.09 6.75 -6.17
CA GLU A 355 -4.85 7.29 -7.31
C GLU A 355 -5.90 6.32 -7.85
N ALA A 356 -5.63 5.00 -7.86
CA ALA A 356 -6.60 4.00 -8.29
C ALA A 356 -7.83 3.95 -7.37
N VAL A 357 -7.62 3.94 -6.06
CA VAL A 357 -8.73 3.95 -5.08
C VAL A 357 -9.45 5.29 -5.10
N ARG A 358 -8.71 6.41 -5.15
CA ARG A 358 -9.26 7.76 -5.22
C ARG A 358 -10.13 7.97 -6.45
N ALA A 359 -9.68 7.54 -7.63
CA ALA A 359 -10.42 7.69 -8.88
C ALA A 359 -11.78 7.00 -8.85
N VAL A 360 -11.88 5.82 -8.22
CA VAL A 360 -13.17 5.15 -8.03
C VAL A 360 -13.98 5.85 -6.93
N ARG A 361 -13.40 6.11 -5.75
CA ARG A 361 -14.08 6.78 -4.63
C ARG A 361 -14.71 8.12 -5.02
N GLU A 362 -14.05 8.91 -5.86
CA GLU A 362 -14.53 10.24 -6.27
C GLU A 362 -15.66 10.19 -7.31
N ARG A 363 -15.85 9.06 -8.02
CA ARG A 363 -16.88 8.92 -9.07
C ARG A 363 -18.09 8.08 -8.68
N ILE A 364 -18.04 7.33 -7.58
CA ILE A 364 -19.21 6.56 -7.12
C ILE A 364 -20.30 7.47 -6.57
N ARG A 365 -21.56 7.05 -6.72
CA ARG A 365 -22.68 7.64 -5.99
C ARG A 365 -22.78 7.09 -4.56
N PRO A 366 -23.45 7.80 -3.63
CA PRO A 366 -23.64 7.33 -2.26
C PRO A 366 -24.26 5.92 -2.16
N GLU A 367 -25.18 5.56 -3.05
CA GLU A 367 -25.86 4.25 -3.01
C GLU A 367 -24.93 3.10 -3.40
N GLN A 368 -23.83 3.39 -4.12
CA GLN A 368 -22.82 2.41 -4.52
C GLN A 368 -21.76 2.19 -3.44
N LYS A 369 -21.74 3.00 -2.36
CA LYS A 369 -20.72 2.91 -1.30
C LYS A 369 -20.60 1.50 -0.71
N PRO A 370 -21.69 0.76 -0.38
CA PRO A 370 -21.56 -0.61 0.13
C PRO A 370 -20.90 -1.58 -0.87
N ASP A 371 -21.29 -1.52 -2.15
CA ASP A 371 -20.71 -2.38 -3.19
C ASP A 371 -19.24 -2.03 -3.46
N PHE A 372 -18.90 -0.73 -3.42
CA PHE A 372 -17.53 -0.24 -3.52
C PHE A 372 -16.68 -0.75 -2.35
N LEU A 373 -17.16 -0.62 -1.11
CA LEU A 373 -16.46 -1.11 0.08
C LEU A 373 -16.24 -2.63 0.01
N HIS A 374 -17.24 -3.40 -0.41
CA HIS A 374 -17.06 -4.84 -0.62
C HIS A 374 -16.08 -5.15 -1.76
N ALA A 375 -16.10 -4.39 -2.86
CA ALA A 375 -15.15 -4.58 -3.96
C ALA A 375 -13.71 -4.23 -3.55
N LEU A 376 -13.54 -3.25 -2.66
CA LEU A 376 -12.26 -2.72 -2.18
C LEU A 376 -11.67 -3.57 -1.05
N LEU A 377 -12.46 -3.89 -0.03
CA LEU A 377 -12.01 -4.59 1.18
C LEU A 377 -12.29 -6.10 1.14
N GLY A 378 -13.34 -6.54 0.44
CA GLY A 378 -13.76 -7.94 0.41
C GLY A 378 -13.08 -8.76 -0.68
N ARG A 379 -12.40 -8.14 -1.65
CA ARG A 379 -11.80 -8.84 -2.80
C ARG A 379 -10.34 -8.43 -2.97
N ALA A 380 -9.52 -9.38 -3.41
CA ALA A 380 -8.21 -9.05 -3.95
C ALA A 380 -8.39 -8.33 -5.30
N GLN A 381 -7.78 -7.16 -5.43
CA GLN A 381 -7.87 -6.28 -6.59
C GLN A 381 -6.49 -5.89 -7.10
N SER A 382 -6.42 -5.54 -8.38
CA SER A 382 -5.34 -4.77 -9.01
C SER A 382 -5.88 -3.37 -9.35
N PRO A 383 -5.02 -2.38 -9.62
CA PRO A 383 -5.49 -1.08 -10.12
C PRO A 383 -6.40 -1.22 -11.35
N ARG A 384 -6.05 -2.12 -12.28
CA ARG A 384 -6.83 -2.35 -13.51
C ARG A 384 -8.19 -2.99 -13.26
N SER A 385 -8.27 -3.93 -12.31
CA SER A 385 -9.51 -4.62 -11.99
C SER A 385 -10.43 -3.73 -11.15
N LEU A 386 -9.88 -2.93 -10.23
CA LEU A 386 -10.61 -1.93 -9.47
C LEU A 386 -11.20 -0.83 -10.37
N ASP A 387 -10.46 -0.37 -11.38
CA ASP A 387 -10.95 0.64 -12.33
C ASP A 387 -12.17 0.17 -13.14
N MET A 388 -12.38 -1.15 -13.26
CA MET A 388 -13.60 -1.70 -13.86
C MET A 388 -14.82 -1.60 -12.96
N PHE A 389 -14.70 -1.11 -11.72
CA PHE A 389 -15.85 -0.82 -10.87
C PHE A 389 -16.78 0.13 -11.64
N PRO A 390 -18.08 -0.19 -11.79
CA PRO A 390 -18.98 0.52 -12.69
C PRO A 390 -18.89 2.04 -12.53
N ALA A 391 -18.45 2.72 -13.60
CA ALA A 391 -18.66 4.14 -13.77
C ALA A 391 -20.08 4.35 -14.28
N GLU A 392 -20.65 5.48 -13.93
CA GLU A 392 -21.87 5.95 -14.58
C GLU A 392 -21.58 6.89 -15.72
#